data_AF-A0A8H6XKQ7-F1
#
_entry.id   AF-A0A8H6XKQ7-F1
#
_cell.length_a   1.000
_cell.length_b   1.000
_cell.length_c   1.000
_cell.angle_alpha   90.00
_cell.angle_beta   90.00
_cell.angle_gamma   90.00
#
_symmetry.space_group_name_H-M   'P 1'
#
loop_
_entity.id
_entity.type
_entity.pdbx_description
1 polymer ?
#
loop_
_entity_poly.entity_id
_entity_poly.type
_entity_poly.pdbx_seq_one_letter_code
_entity_poly.pdbx_strand_id
1 'polypeptide(L)'
;MNTLANHGYIPRNGIASFEEITNAVVEAFNLEYTFAAFIAANNMLTRGNPFINKLSIGGESLLVPPLPGKIDGPVTGGIAKHGRFEGDASITRADAFIGDNVNFQDILYDMALLQLGKLGDDGPDGNNTVFNIETIVALKKLNIMTSQTTNPKFEFAARRMFAAYGEASFLLNAFVNGTTKQATLPIMSSFFRNQTFPPNWYRAASPVSIALTVETVGHILNGVPVQPGRNDAQGRYVPDPAPPPPFNSSFPCSAYYDQLANTPAVLAHTTGIFKRNVDLLAGAEFKFFSLASPPGCNQELMPFGSAGV
;
A
#
# COMPACT_ATOMS: atom_id res chain seq x y z
N MET A 1 9.08 1.43 -3.88
CA MET A 1 9.59 0.42 -4.84
C MET A 1 10.32 1.05 -6.03
N ASN A 2 9.72 1.99 -6.77
CA ASN A 2 10.36 2.59 -7.96
C ASN A 2 11.74 3.19 -7.67
N THR A 3 11.88 3.97 -6.58
CA THR A 3 13.19 4.48 -6.13
C THR A 3 14.20 3.36 -5.86
N LEU A 4 13.77 2.24 -5.27
CA LEU A 4 14.64 1.10 -4.97
C LEU A 4 15.18 0.45 -6.25
N ALA A 5 14.32 0.25 -7.25
CA ALA A 5 14.73 -0.25 -8.56
C ALA A 5 15.67 0.74 -9.27
N ASN A 6 15.33 2.03 -9.28
CA ASN A 6 16.15 3.08 -9.91
C ASN A 6 17.54 3.24 -9.28
N HIS A 7 17.71 2.82 -8.03
CA HIS A 7 18.99 2.87 -7.33
C HIS A 7 19.65 1.49 -7.14
N GLY A 8 19.07 0.41 -7.67
CA GLY A 8 19.67 -0.92 -7.65
C GLY A 8 19.60 -1.67 -6.32
N TYR A 9 18.71 -1.25 -5.41
CA TYR A 9 18.40 -2.03 -4.19
C TYR A 9 17.60 -3.31 -4.51
N ILE A 10 16.84 -3.28 -5.61
CA ILE A 10 16.25 -4.45 -6.27
C ILE A 10 16.65 -4.43 -7.76
N PRO A 11 16.45 -5.53 -8.51
CA PRO A 11 16.71 -5.54 -9.94
C PRO A 11 16.09 -4.35 -10.68
N ARG A 12 16.89 -3.66 -11.49
CA ARG A 12 16.50 -2.43 -12.22
C ARG A 12 15.36 -2.64 -13.22
N ASN A 13 15.12 -3.89 -13.62
CA ASN A 13 13.98 -4.26 -14.48
C ASN A 13 12.65 -4.33 -13.71
N GLY A 14 12.65 -4.10 -12.40
CA GLY A 14 11.44 -4.09 -11.58
C GLY A 14 10.86 -5.46 -11.26
N ILE A 15 11.58 -6.55 -11.55
CA ILE A 15 11.15 -7.91 -11.24
C ILE A 15 11.98 -8.46 -10.07
N ALA A 16 11.35 -8.64 -8.92
CA ALA A 16 12.03 -8.96 -7.67
C ALA A 16 11.39 -10.15 -6.94
N SER A 17 12.19 -10.86 -6.14
CA SER A 17 11.74 -11.89 -5.22
C SER A 17 11.26 -11.31 -3.89
N PHE A 18 10.63 -12.14 -3.06
CA PHE A 18 10.26 -11.81 -1.70
C PHE A 18 11.45 -11.26 -0.87
N GLU A 19 12.60 -11.93 -0.94
CA GLU A 19 13.81 -11.58 -0.19
C GLU A 19 14.43 -10.28 -0.73
N GLU A 20 14.49 -10.11 -2.06
CA GLU A 20 14.99 -8.89 -2.69
C GLU A 20 14.17 -7.67 -2.23
N ILE A 21 12.83 -7.79 -2.21
CA ILE A 21 11.95 -6.71 -1.74
C ILE A 21 12.12 -6.46 -0.25
N THR A 22 12.09 -7.51 0.57
CA THR A 22 12.19 -7.41 2.04
C THR A 22 13.51 -6.74 2.44
N ASN A 23 14.63 -7.23 1.90
CA ASN A 23 15.94 -6.68 2.20
C ASN A 23 16.06 -5.23 1.69
N ALA A 24 15.56 -4.93 0.50
CA ALA A 24 15.66 -3.58 -0.05
C ALA A 24 14.96 -2.52 0.80
N VAL A 25 13.75 -2.80 1.31
CA VAL A 25 13.03 -1.81 2.15
C VAL A 25 13.63 -1.69 3.55
N VAL A 26 14.18 -2.77 4.11
CA VAL A 26 14.94 -2.74 5.37
C VAL A 26 16.21 -1.90 5.17
N GLU A 27 16.97 -2.15 4.11
CA GLU A 27 18.22 -1.43 3.86
C GLU A 27 17.99 0.03 3.52
N ALA A 28 17.07 0.35 2.62
CA ALA A 28 16.88 1.71 2.15
C ALA A 28 16.10 2.61 3.11
N PHE A 29 15.05 2.08 3.75
CA PHE A 29 14.12 2.89 4.56
C PHE A 29 14.16 2.54 6.05
N ASN A 30 14.97 1.55 6.44
CA ASN A 30 15.02 1.01 7.80
C ASN A 30 13.63 0.54 8.27
N LEU A 31 12.86 -0.10 7.39
CA LEU A 31 11.59 -0.68 7.79
C LEU A 31 11.85 -1.86 8.73
N GLU A 32 11.05 -2.00 9.80
CA GLU A 32 11.12 -3.18 10.66
C GLU A 32 10.94 -4.46 9.83
N TYR A 33 11.76 -5.49 10.08
CA TYR A 33 11.77 -6.70 9.25
C TYR A 33 10.40 -7.39 9.14
N THR A 34 9.64 -7.49 10.23
CA THR A 34 8.29 -8.08 10.20
C THR A 34 7.36 -7.28 9.29
N PHE A 35 7.48 -5.96 9.29
CA PHE A 35 6.69 -5.09 8.42
C PHE A 35 7.14 -5.22 6.95
N ALA A 36 8.44 -5.25 6.70
CA ALA A 36 9.01 -5.47 5.38
C ALA A 36 8.56 -6.81 4.76
N ALA A 37 8.63 -7.87 5.55
CA ALA A 37 8.20 -9.21 5.16
C ALA A 37 6.71 -9.24 4.85
N PHE A 38 5.86 -8.56 5.63
CA PHE A 38 4.43 -8.45 5.31
C PHE A 38 4.20 -7.77 3.96
N ILE A 39 4.83 -6.62 3.70
CA ILE A 39 4.62 -5.91 2.43
C ILE A 39 5.05 -6.80 1.26
N ALA A 40 6.20 -7.44 1.34
CA ALA A 40 6.67 -8.35 0.30
C ALA A 40 5.73 -9.56 0.13
N ALA A 41 5.28 -10.15 1.24
CA ALA A 41 4.39 -11.31 1.24
C ALA A 41 3.03 -10.99 0.63
N ASN A 42 2.42 -9.90 1.06
CA ASN A 42 1.12 -9.44 0.59
C ASN A 42 1.13 -9.19 -0.92
N ASN A 43 2.14 -8.48 -1.43
CA ASN A 43 2.26 -8.22 -2.85
C ASN A 43 2.54 -9.51 -3.66
N MET A 44 3.36 -10.42 -3.12
CA MET A 44 3.61 -11.71 -3.77
C MET A 44 2.35 -12.59 -3.84
N LEU A 45 1.56 -12.65 -2.76
CA LEU A 45 0.31 -13.43 -2.72
C LEU A 45 -0.77 -12.85 -3.62
N THR A 46 -0.90 -11.52 -3.64
CA THR A 46 -1.98 -10.87 -4.37
C THR A 46 -1.71 -10.71 -5.86
N ARG A 47 -0.46 -10.45 -6.24
CA ARG A 47 -0.05 -10.02 -7.59
C ARG A 47 1.23 -10.65 -8.13
N GLY A 48 1.89 -11.49 -7.34
CA GLY A 48 3.12 -12.16 -7.72
C GLY A 48 2.90 -13.59 -8.22
N ASN A 49 4.03 -14.25 -8.48
CA ASN A 49 4.09 -15.69 -8.71
C ASN A 49 4.91 -16.33 -7.57
N PRO A 50 4.26 -16.73 -6.48
CA PRO A 50 4.89 -17.43 -5.36
C PRO A 50 5.51 -18.78 -5.72
N PHE A 51 5.14 -19.42 -6.85
CA PHE A 51 5.78 -20.68 -7.26
C PHE A 51 7.23 -20.46 -7.71
N ILE A 52 7.49 -19.39 -8.47
CA ILE A 52 8.84 -19.02 -8.91
C ILE A 52 9.47 -17.90 -8.07
N ASN A 53 8.77 -17.43 -7.03
CA ASN A 53 9.18 -16.33 -6.15
C ASN A 53 9.55 -15.05 -6.94
N LYS A 54 8.66 -14.58 -7.81
CA LYS A 54 8.85 -13.33 -8.57
C LYS A 54 7.60 -12.46 -8.60
N LEU A 55 7.82 -11.16 -8.48
CA LEU A 55 6.81 -10.10 -8.53
C LEU A 55 7.28 -8.98 -9.45
N SER A 56 6.37 -8.44 -10.26
CA SER A 56 6.56 -7.17 -10.96
C SER A 56 6.14 -6.00 -10.07
N ILE A 57 7.04 -5.04 -9.84
CA ILE A 57 6.69 -3.78 -9.13
C ILE A 57 5.90 -2.80 -10.00
N GLY A 58 5.65 -3.16 -11.25
CA GLY A 58 4.82 -2.40 -12.18
C GLY A 58 3.68 -3.28 -12.71
N GLY A 59 3.47 -3.22 -14.02
CA GLY A 59 2.45 -3.97 -14.74
C GLY A 59 2.89 -5.35 -15.20
N GLU A 60 2.29 -5.79 -16.30
CA GLU A 60 2.49 -7.11 -16.90
C GLU A 60 3.95 -7.38 -17.30
N SER A 61 4.40 -8.63 -17.11
CA SER A 61 5.73 -9.05 -17.54
C SER A 61 5.77 -10.54 -17.83
N LEU A 62 6.38 -10.91 -18.96
CA LEU A 62 6.62 -12.31 -19.33
C LEU A 62 7.57 -13.02 -18.34
N LEU A 63 8.36 -12.26 -17.57
CA LEU A 63 9.24 -12.80 -16.53
C LEU A 63 8.48 -13.26 -15.28
N VAL A 64 7.20 -12.89 -15.17
CA VAL A 64 6.30 -13.32 -14.11
C VAL A 64 5.07 -13.92 -14.78
N PRO A 65 5.06 -15.22 -15.13
CA PRO A 65 3.91 -15.85 -15.76
C PRO A 65 2.74 -15.97 -14.78
N PRO A 66 1.49 -16.01 -15.26
CA PRO A 66 0.33 -16.16 -14.39
C PRO A 66 0.33 -17.54 -13.72
N LEU A 67 -0.18 -17.60 -12.49
CA LEU A 67 -0.38 -18.88 -11.81
C LEU A 67 -1.47 -19.73 -12.51
N PRO A 68 -1.48 -21.06 -12.28
CA PRO A 68 -2.55 -21.93 -12.75
C PRO A 68 -3.94 -21.36 -12.43
N GLY A 69 -4.87 -21.48 -13.37
CA GLY A 69 -6.19 -20.85 -13.25
C GLY A 69 -6.24 -19.38 -13.65
N LYS A 70 -5.14 -18.80 -14.15
CA LYS A 70 -5.08 -17.42 -14.67
C LYS A 70 -5.63 -16.42 -13.65
N ILE A 71 -5.15 -16.50 -12.41
CA ILE A 71 -5.68 -15.74 -11.26
C ILE A 71 -5.68 -14.23 -11.46
N ASP A 72 -4.82 -13.71 -12.34
CA ASP A 72 -4.71 -12.30 -12.72
C ASP A 72 -5.07 -12.04 -14.18
N GLY A 73 -5.70 -13.00 -14.86
CA GLY A 73 -5.99 -12.95 -16.29
C GLY A 73 -4.96 -13.72 -17.12
N PRO A 74 -5.00 -13.57 -18.46
CA PRO A 74 -4.13 -14.31 -19.38
C PRO A 74 -2.63 -13.99 -19.22
N VAL A 75 -2.32 -12.88 -18.57
CA VAL A 75 -0.98 -12.38 -18.23
C VAL A 75 -1.01 -11.90 -16.77
N THR A 76 0.15 -11.79 -16.12
CA THR A 76 0.19 -11.21 -14.77
C THR A 76 -0.01 -9.71 -14.83
N GLY A 77 -0.59 -9.14 -13.79
CA GLY A 77 -0.81 -7.71 -13.69
C GLY A 77 0.25 -6.94 -12.90
N GLY A 78 1.11 -7.65 -12.14
CA GLY A 78 2.00 -7.04 -11.16
C GLY A 78 1.24 -6.18 -10.13
N ILE A 79 1.97 -5.41 -9.33
CA ILE A 79 1.33 -4.58 -8.30
C ILE A 79 0.50 -3.43 -8.90
N ALA A 80 0.73 -3.05 -10.16
CA ALA A 80 -0.01 -1.98 -10.84
C ALA A 80 -1.43 -2.38 -11.25
N LYS A 81 -1.76 -3.69 -11.25
CA LYS A 81 -3.12 -4.13 -11.59
C LYS A 81 -4.09 -3.80 -10.46
N HIS A 82 -5.12 -3.06 -10.83
CA HIS A 82 -6.18 -2.59 -9.95
C HIS A 82 -6.94 -3.71 -9.23
N GLY A 83 -7.27 -3.49 -7.95
CA GLY A 83 -8.31 -4.21 -7.23
C GLY A 83 -7.86 -5.20 -6.14
N ARG A 84 -6.57 -5.57 -6.01
CA ARG A 84 -6.10 -6.40 -4.86
C ARG A 84 -5.12 -5.65 -3.97
N PHE A 85 -4.08 -5.09 -4.58
CA PHE A 85 -3.11 -4.23 -3.91
C PHE A 85 -3.34 -2.76 -4.30
N GLU A 86 -3.07 -2.41 -5.57
CA GLU A 86 -3.41 -1.10 -6.12
C GLU A 86 -4.92 -0.86 -6.04
N GLY A 87 -5.30 0.37 -5.72
CA GLY A 87 -6.68 0.80 -5.74
C GLY A 87 -6.83 2.30 -5.55
N ASP A 88 -8.09 2.70 -5.47
CA ASP A 88 -8.50 4.10 -5.56
C ASP A 88 -8.02 4.99 -4.41
N ALA A 89 -8.20 6.30 -4.60
CA ALA A 89 -7.85 7.38 -3.68
C ALA A 89 -6.35 7.40 -3.32
N SER A 90 -5.50 7.02 -4.27
CA SER A 90 -4.05 7.17 -4.21
C SER A 90 -3.64 8.64 -4.09
N ILE A 91 -2.45 8.91 -3.55
CA ILE A 91 -1.99 10.30 -3.34
C ILE A 91 -1.61 10.99 -4.65
N THR A 92 -0.92 10.28 -5.55
CA THR A 92 -0.32 10.84 -6.78
C THR A 92 -0.63 10.08 -8.05
N ARG A 93 -1.48 9.04 -7.98
CA ARG A 93 -1.93 8.20 -9.10
C ARG A 93 -3.46 8.29 -9.17
N ALA A 94 -4.01 8.34 -10.39
CA ALA A 94 -5.46 8.42 -10.56
C ALA A 94 -6.11 7.06 -10.30
N ASP A 95 -7.41 7.07 -10.02
CA ASP A 95 -8.19 5.85 -9.92
C ASP A 95 -8.26 5.16 -11.30
N ALA A 96 -8.12 3.83 -11.33
CA ALA A 96 -8.00 3.07 -12.58
C ALA A 96 -9.20 3.22 -13.53
N PHE A 97 -10.39 3.51 -12.98
CA PHE A 97 -11.59 3.68 -13.80
C PHE A 97 -11.64 5.02 -14.55
N ILE A 98 -11.09 6.08 -13.95
CA ILE A 98 -11.17 7.46 -14.48
C ILE A 98 -9.83 8.00 -14.98
N GLY A 99 -8.74 7.23 -14.87
CA GLY A 99 -7.43 7.69 -15.31
C GLY A 99 -6.33 6.64 -15.22
N ASP A 100 -5.10 7.13 -15.12
CA ASP A 100 -3.88 6.32 -15.06
C ASP A 100 -3.48 6.07 -13.60
N ASN A 101 -3.63 4.82 -13.18
CA ASN A 101 -3.32 4.33 -11.83
C ASN A 101 -1.85 3.94 -11.63
N VAL A 102 -1.02 4.06 -12.66
CA VAL A 102 0.38 3.62 -12.64
C VAL A 102 1.31 4.84 -12.57
N ASN A 103 1.14 5.78 -13.49
CA ASN A 103 2.06 6.89 -13.66
C ASN A 103 1.73 8.06 -12.74
N PHE A 104 2.77 8.82 -12.40
CA PHE A 104 2.63 10.05 -11.60
C PHE A 104 1.72 11.05 -12.30
N GLN A 105 0.78 11.62 -11.55
CA GLN A 105 -0.18 12.62 -12.03
C GLN A 105 0.15 14.00 -11.45
N ASP A 106 0.57 14.94 -12.30
CA ASP A 106 0.87 16.32 -11.88
C ASP A 106 -0.32 16.97 -11.16
N ILE A 107 -1.53 16.82 -11.70
CA ILE A 107 -2.76 17.41 -11.14
C ILE A 107 -2.99 16.95 -9.68
N LEU A 108 -2.78 15.66 -9.39
CA LEU A 108 -2.97 15.14 -8.03
C LEU A 108 -1.86 15.61 -7.08
N TYR A 109 -0.64 15.75 -7.58
CA TYR A 109 0.44 16.30 -6.77
C TYR A 109 0.23 17.80 -6.52
N ASP A 110 -0.24 18.56 -7.51
CA ASP A 110 -0.58 19.97 -7.34
C ASP A 110 -1.70 20.14 -6.30
N MET A 111 -2.69 19.24 -6.25
CA MET A 111 -3.66 19.20 -5.15
C MET A 111 -3.00 18.97 -3.78
N ALA A 112 -1.99 18.11 -3.70
CA ALA A 112 -1.20 17.94 -2.49
C ALA A 112 -0.45 19.22 -2.12
N LEU A 113 0.15 19.91 -3.09
CA LEU A 113 0.82 21.20 -2.88
C LEU A 113 -0.16 22.29 -2.40
N LEU A 114 -1.41 22.28 -2.88
CA LEU A 114 -2.43 23.20 -2.40
C LEU A 114 -2.81 22.96 -0.94
N GLN A 115 -2.88 21.71 -0.49
CA GLN A 115 -3.12 21.42 0.93
C GLN A 115 -1.90 21.80 1.77
N LEU A 116 -0.71 21.48 1.28
CA LEU A 116 0.55 21.84 1.91
C LEU A 116 0.72 23.36 2.02
N GLY A 117 0.27 24.13 1.04
CA GLY A 117 0.30 25.59 1.11
C GLY A 117 -0.66 26.19 2.12
N LYS A 118 -1.74 25.47 2.47
CA LYS A 118 -2.75 25.92 3.45
C LYS A 118 -2.40 25.50 4.87
N LEU A 119 -1.80 24.33 5.03
CA LEU A 119 -1.67 23.62 6.31
C LEU A 119 -0.22 23.23 6.65
N GLY A 120 0.71 23.45 5.71
CA GLY A 120 2.13 23.29 5.96
C GLY A 120 2.67 24.46 6.79
N ASP A 121 3.71 24.16 7.57
CA ASP A 121 4.18 25.05 8.63
C ASP A 121 4.72 26.42 8.11
N ASP A 122 5.08 26.51 6.82
CA ASP A 122 5.61 27.74 6.18
C ASP A 122 4.87 28.18 4.87
N GLY A 123 3.66 27.67 4.57
CA GLY A 123 2.93 28.01 3.33
C GLY A 123 3.44 27.29 2.06
N PRO A 124 2.99 27.59 0.82
CA PRO A 124 3.34 26.78 -0.36
C PRO A 124 4.77 26.98 -0.88
N ASP A 125 5.39 28.12 -0.56
CA ASP A 125 6.69 28.57 -1.09
C ASP A 125 7.78 28.71 0.00
N GLY A 126 7.50 28.23 1.22
CA GLY A 126 8.38 28.36 2.37
C GLY A 126 9.51 27.33 2.42
N ASN A 127 10.67 27.74 2.93
CA ASN A 127 11.82 26.84 3.05
C ASN A 127 11.62 25.72 4.10
N ASN A 128 10.67 25.85 5.03
CA ASN A 128 10.27 24.77 5.95
C ASN A 128 8.84 24.26 5.68
N THR A 129 8.36 24.36 4.44
CA THR A 129 7.09 23.76 4.03
C THR A 129 7.19 22.24 4.07
N VAL A 130 6.60 21.67 5.12
CA VAL A 130 6.67 20.24 5.44
C VAL A 130 5.29 19.60 5.41
N PHE A 131 5.25 18.37 4.89
CA PHE A 131 4.09 17.51 5.08
C PHE A 131 4.00 17.14 6.56
N ASN A 132 2.94 17.59 7.22
CA ASN A 132 2.59 17.25 8.60
C ASN A 132 1.30 16.41 8.61
N ILE A 133 0.89 15.96 9.80
CA ILE A 133 -0.31 15.13 9.94
C ILE A 133 -1.58 15.81 9.42
N GLU A 134 -1.72 17.12 9.63
CA GLU A 134 -2.88 17.91 9.18
C GLU A 134 -2.98 17.97 7.66
N THR A 135 -1.83 18.21 7.00
CA THR A 135 -1.72 18.20 5.54
C THR A 135 -2.10 16.84 4.97
N ILE A 136 -1.60 15.75 5.57
CA ILE A 136 -1.93 14.37 5.13
C ILE A 136 -3.42 14.06 5.31
N VAL A 137 -4.00 14.44 6.45
CA VAL A 137 -5.45 14.28 6.70
C VAL A 137 -6.28 15.04 5.66
N ALA A 138 -5.95 16.30 5.39
CA ALA A 138 -6.66 17.12 4.42
C ALA A 138 -6.54 16.56 3.00
N LEU A 139 -5.35 16.07 2.63
CA LEU A 139 -5.10 15.44 1.34
C LEU A 139 -5.87 14.13 1.17
N LYS A 140 -5.86 13.25 2.18
CA LYS A 140 -6.62 12.00 2.13
C LYS A 140 -8.12 12.24 2.06
N LYS A 141 -8.63 13.21 2.82
CA LYS A 141 -10.02 13.69 2.70
C LYS A 141 -10.36 14.08 1.27
N LEU A 142 -9.55 14.96 0.68
CA LEU A 142 -9.77 15.47 -0.66
C LEU A 142 -9.79 14.34 -1.69
N ASN A 143 -8.80 13.44 -1.66
CA ASN A 143 -8.70 12.35 -2.63
C ASN A 143 -9.88 11.39 -2.52
N ILE A 144 -10.25 10.98 -1.30
CA ILE A 144 -11.38 10.06 -1.08
C ILE A 144 -12.70 10.70 -1.54
N MET A 145 -12.98 11.95 -1.14
CA MET A 145 -14.22 12.63 -1.55
C MET A 145 -14.27 12.88 -3.07
N THR A 146 -13.13 13.20 -3.68
CA THR A 146 -13.04 13.36 -5.14
C THR A 146 -13.32 12.03 -5.84
N SER A 147 -12.70 10.94 -5.41
CA SER A 147 -12.97 9.61 -5.96
C SER A 147 -14.44 9.19 -5.75
N GLN A 148 -15.01 9.38 -4.56
CA GLN A 148 -16.42 9.10 -4.29
C GLN A 148 -17.38 9.84 -5.23
N THR A 149 -17.04 11.07 -5.63
CA THR A 149 -17.93 11.91 -6.45
C THR A 149 -17.70 11.75 -7.95
N THR A 150 -16.50 11.33 -8.38
CA THR A 150 -16.12 11.32 -9.80
C THR A 150 -15.92 9.91 -10.37
N ASN A 151 -15.66 8.91 -9.53
CA ASN A 151 -15.44 7.53 -9.93
C ASN A 151 -16.68 6.67 -9.59
N PRO A 152 -17.55 6.33 -10.58
CA PRO A 152 -18.71 5.48 -10.33
C PRO A 152 -18.36 4.02 -10.01
N LYS A 153 -17.08 3.64 -10.09
CA LYS A 153 -16.55 2.34 -9.68
C LYS A 153 -15.67 2.42 -8.43
N PHE A 154 -15.72 3.54 -7.70
CA PHE A 154 -14.89 3.76 -6.53
C PHE A 154 -15.01 2.61 -5.52
N GLU A 155 -13.87 2.04 -5.14
CA GLU A 155 -13.77 1.02 -4.11
C GLU A 155 -12.77 1.42 -3.03
N PHE A 156 -13.25 1.48 -1.79
CA PHE A 156 -12.47 1.79 -0.60
C PHE A 156 -12.77 0.81 0.53
N ALA A 157 -12.81 -0.48 0.17
CA ALA A 157 -12.96 -1.61 1.08
C ALA A 157 -11.85 -1.63 2.15
N ALA A 158 -12.04 -2.42 3.21
CA ALA A 158 -11.19 -2.38 4.40
C ALA A 158 -9.70 -2.60 4.08
N ARG A 159 -9.38 -3.50 3.15
CA ARG A 159 -8.01 -3.76 2.68
C ARG A 159 -7.41 -2.54 1.99
N ARG A 160 -8.16 -1.86 1.10
CA ARG A 160 -7.65 -0.72 0.32
C ARG A 160 -7.53 0.49 1.22
N MET A 161 -8.50 0.70 2.10
CA MET A 161 -8.46 1.74 3.11
C MET A 161 -7.23 1.58 4.03
N PHE A 162 -6.95 0.36 4.48
CA PHE A 162 -5.78 0.07 5.31
C PHE A 162 -4.47 0.39 4.58
N ALA A 163 -4.32 -0.09 3.34
CA ALA A 163 -3.17 0.23 2.50
C ALA A 163 -3.04 1.74 2.26
N ALA A 164 -4.12 2.41 1.89
CA ALA A 164 -4.13 3.84 1.54
C ALA A 164 -3.75 4.76 2.70
N TYR A 165 -4.09 4.41 3.95
CA TYR A 165 -3.63 5.13 5.13
C TYR A 165 -2.23 4.73 5.57
N GLY A 166 -1.86 3.45 5.46
CA GLY A 166 -0.49 2.98 5.69
C GLY A 166 0.51 3.66 4.75
N GLU A 167 0.21 3.73 3.45
CA GLU A 167 0.97 4.45 2.44
C GLU A 167 1.14 5.93 2.79
N ALA A 168 0.06 6.58 3.26
CA ALA A 168 0.09 7.98 3.69
C ALA A 168 1.00 8.19 4.91
N SER A 169 1.04 7.24 5.85
CA SER A 169 1.94 7.29 7.00
C SER A 169 3.42 7.22 6.63
N PHE A 170 3.78 6.58 5.50
CA PHE A 170 5.17 6.52 5.05
C PHE A 170 5.76 7.90 4.71
N LEU A 171 4.93 8.87 4.36
CA LEU A 171 5.39 10.24 4.14
C LEU A 171 5.95 10.86 5.43
N LEU A 172 5.39 10.48 6.59
CA LEU A 172 5.79 11.01 7.90
C LEU A 172 6.81 10.12 8.63
N ASN A 173 6.84 8.82 8.31
CA ASN A 173 7.67 7.86 9.05
C ASN A 173 8.90 7.39 8.28
N ALA A 174 8.78 7.17 6.96
CA ALA A 174 9.83 6.53 6.16
C ALA A 174 10.54 7.50 5.19
N PHE A 175 9.82 8.45 4.60
CA PHE A 175 10.38 9.41 3.63
C PHE A 175 10.98 10.65 4.28
N VAL A 176 10.68 10.92 5.56
CA VAL A 176 11.35 11.99 6.31
C VAL A 176 12.86 11.83 6.30
N ASN A 177 13.60 12.94 6.34
CA ASN A 177 15.04 12.86 6.52
C ASN A 177 15.34 12.34 7.94
N GLY A 178 16.11 11.26 8.04
CA GLY A 178 16.46 10.61 9.29
C GLY A 178 17.19 11.51 10.30
N THR A 179 17.86 12.56 9.83
CA THR A 179 18.57 13.55 10.65
C THR A 179 17.66 14.69 11.09
N THR A 180 16.99 15.37 10.15
CA THR A 180 16.16 16.55 10.48
C THR A 180 14.75 16.20 10.94
N LYS A 181 14.30 14.96 10.70
CA LYS A 181 12.94 14.44 10.92
C LYS A 181 11.85 15.20 10.16
N GLN A 182 12.22 15.92 9.11
CA GLN A 182 11.28 16.71 8.31
C GLN A 182 10.90 16.03 7.00
N ALA A 183 9.64 16.24 6.62
CA ALA A 183 9.00 15.76 5.41
C ALA A 183 8.89 16.89 4.38
N THR A 184 10.02 17.48 3.98
CA THR A 184 10.01 18.70 3.16
C THR A 184 9.50 18.46 1.73
N LEU A 185 9.00 19.53 1.09
CA LEU A 185 8.57 19.47 -0.30
C LEU A 185 9.66 18.91 -1.27
N PRO A 186 10.94 19.34 -1.21
CA PRO A 186 11.98 18.77 -2.05
C PRO A 186 12.18 17.26 -1.84
N ILE A 187 12.08 16.77 -0.60
CA ILE A 187 12.16 15.35 -0.30
C ILE A 187 11.01 14.59 -0.97
N MET A 188 9.78 15.07 -0.79
CA MET A 188 8.61 14.43 -1.40
C MET A 188 8.64 14.50 -2.92
N SER A 189 9.09 15.61 -3.49
CA SER A 189 9.24 15.75 -4.95
C SER A 189 10.26 14.75 -5.49
N SER A 190 11.39 14.55 -4.81
CA SER A 190 12.39 13.56 -5.20
C SER A 190 11.80 12.14 -5.22
N PHE A 191 11.03 11.74 -4.21
CA PHE A 191 10.44 10.40 -4.17
C PHE A 191 9.28 10.22 -5.15
N PHE A 192 8.35 11.18 -5.24
CA PHE A 192 7.13 11.02 -6.05
C PHE A 192 7.33 11.32 -7.54
N ARG A 193 7.99 12.44 -7.87
CA ARG A 193 8.21 12.89 -9.25
C ARG A 193 9.42 12.18 -9.86
N ASN A 194 10.56 12.23 -9.16
CA ASN A 194 11.83 11.79 -9.73
C ASN A 194 12.12 10.31 -9.44
N GLN A 195 11.47 9.74 -8.42
CA GLN A 195 11.72 8.38 -7.94
C GLN A 195 13.22 8.18 -7.61
N THR A 196 13.79 9.16 -6.92
CA THR A 196 15.19 9.21 -6.49
C THR A 196 15.29 9.44 -4.99
N PHE A 197 16.40 9.00 -4.38
CA PHE A 197 16.76 9.47 -3.04
C PHE A 197 17.18 10.95 -3.10
N PRO A 198 16.63 11.82 -2.25
CA PRO A 198 17.02 13.23 -2.25
C PRO A 198 18.49 13.42 -1.85
N PRO A 199 19.20 14.45 -2.37
CA PRO A 199 20.53 14.80 -1.89
C PRO A 199 20.54 15.06 -0.38
N ASN A 200 21.58 14.58 0.32
CA ASN A 200 21.72 14.69 1.78
C ASN A 200 20.53 14.11 2.58
N TRP A 201 19.76 13.21 1.98
CA TRP A 201 18.74 12.44 2.68
C TRP A 201 19.36 11.21 3.33
N TYR A 202 18.97 10.95 4.57
CA TYR A 202 19.38 9.78 5.33
C TYR A 202 18.14 9.00 5.74
N ARG A 203 18.20 7.66 5.72
CA ARG A 203 17.13 6.82 6.24
C ARG A 203 16.96 7.02 7.74
N ALA A 204 15.80 6.63 8.29
CA ALA A 204 15.56 6.67 9.73
C ALA A 204 16.66 5.90 10.50
N ALA A 205 17.17 6.48 11.59
CA ALA A 205 18.21 5.86 12.42
C ALA A 205 17.70 4.66 13.23
N SER A 206 16.40 4.63 13.52
CA SER A 206 15.71 3.53 14.19
C SER A 206 14.70 2.89 13.23
N PRO A 207 14.39 1.59 13.38
CA PRO A 207 13.44 0.94 12.51
C PRO A 207 12.08 1.64 12.51
N VAL A 208 11.52 1.88 11.34
CA VAL A 208 10.11 2.28 11.18
C VAL A 208 9.25 1.08 11.52
N SER A 209 8.70 1.10 12.74
CA SER A 209 8.02 -0.05 13.33
C SER A 209 6.55 -0.13 12.95
N ILE A 210 5.96 -1.32 13.15
CA ILE A 210 4.51 -1.53 13.03
C ILE A 210 3.77 -0.59 13.98
N ALA A 211 4.23 -0.47 15.24
CA ALA A 211 3.58 0.35 16.26
C ALA A 211 3.54 1.85 15.88
N LEU A 212 4.68 2.41 15.43
CA LEU A 212 4.76 3.81 14.97
C LEU A 212 3.80 4.06 13.79
N THR A 213 3.75 3.11 12.87
CA THR A 213 2.89 3.19 11.68
C THR A 213 1.42 3.14 12.07
N VAL A 214 1.01 2.22 12.95
CA VAL A 214 -0.37 2.10 13.45
C VAL A 214 -0.80 3.36 14.20
N GLU A 215 0.07 3.93 15.03
CA GLU A 215 -0.19 5.20 15.72
C GLU A 215 -0.45 6.34 14.72
N THR A 216 0.43 6.49 13.73
CA THR A 216 0.29 7.51 12.68
C THR A 216 -0.99 7.32 11.87
N VAL A 217 -1.31 6.07 11.50
CA VAL A 217 -2.56 5.73 10.81
C VAL A 217 -3.78 6.08 11.67
N GLY A 218 -3.73 5.85 12.98
CA GLY A 218 -4.78 6.25 13.92
C GLY A 218 -5.05 7.76 13.90
N HIS A 219 -4.00 8.58 13.87
CA HIS A 219 -4.14 10.03 13.71
C HIS A 219 -4.77 10.43 12.37
N ILE A 220 -4.37 9.77 11.28
CA ILE A 220 -4.97 10.03 9.95
C ILE A 220 -6.45 9.64 9.95
N LEU A 221 -6.78 8.44 10.43
CA LEU A 221 -8.15 7.91 10.49
C LEU A 221 -9.09 8.80 11.32
N ASN A 222 -8.64 9.27 12.49
CA ASN A 222 -9.42 10.18 13.32
C ASN A 222 -9.77 11.48 12.59
N GLY A 223 -8.87 11.90 11.69
CA GLY A 223 -9.10 13.02 10.80
C GLY A 223 -10.11 12.71 9.70
N VAL A 224 -10.18 11.50 9.17
CA VAL A 224 -10.90 11.13 7.92
C VAL A 224 -12.03 10.12 8.21
N PRO A 225 -13.24 10.56 8.60
CA PRO A 225 -14.33 9.66 9.01
C PRO A 225 -15.05 9.05 7.81
N VAL A 226 -14.45 8.06 7.16
CA VAL A 226 -15.05 7.26 6.07
C VAL A 226 -15.06 5.80 6.48
N GLN A 227 -16.23 5.15 6.37
CA GLN A 227 -16.34 3.70 6.59
C GLN A 227 -15.92 2.94 5.32
N PRO A 228 -15.36 1.72 5.45
CA PRO A 228 -15.10 0.87 4.28
C PRO A 228 -16.35 0.69 3.42
N GLY A 229 -16.18 0.72 2.10
CA GLY A 229 -17.31 0.71 1.18
C GLY A 229 -16.94 0.96 -0.27
N ARG A 230 -17.96 1.14 -1.11
CA ARG A 230 -17.81 1.34 -2.55
C ARG A 230 -18.97 2.14 -3.12
N ASN A 231 -18.79 2.69 -4.32
CA ASN A 231 -19.89 3.28 -5.06
C ASN A 231 -20.78 2.20 -5.69
N ASP A 232 -22.10 2.36 -5.53
CA ASP A 232 -23.11 1.52 -6.19
C ASP A 232 -23.24 1.86 -7.69
N ALA A 233 -24.11 1.16 -8.41
CA ALA A 233 -24.34 1.38 -9.84
C ALA A 233 -24.85 2.80 -10.17
N GLN A 234 -25.31 3.56 -9.17
CA GLN A 234 -25.77 4.95 -9.30
C GLN A 234 -24.70 5.96 -8.83
N GLY A 235 -23.49 5.50 -8.49
CA GLY A 235 -22.40 6.35 -8.02
C GLY A 235 -22.58 6.82 -6.58
N ARG A 236 -23.43 6.18 -5.78
CA ARG A 236 -23.62 6.52 -4.35
C ARG A 236 -22.73 5.64 -3.50
N TYR A 237 -22.04 6.23 -2.53
CA TYR A 237 -21.19 5.48 -1.61
C TYR A 237 -22.04 4.63 -0.64
N VAL A 238 -21.82 3.33 -0.65
CA VAL A 238 -22.48 2.35 0.20
C VAL A 238 -21.42 1.66 1.06
N PRO A 239 -21.55 1.70 2.41
CA PRO A 239 -20.67 0.97 3.30
C PRO A 239 -20.73 -0.53 3.05
N ASP A 240 -19.57 -1.19 3.13
CA ASP A 240 -19.48 -2.64 3.07
C ASP A 240 -20.00 -3.27 4.38
N PRO A 241 -20.58 -4.48 4.33
CA PRO A 241 -20.94 -5.20 5.54
C PRO A 241 -19.68 -5.51 6.37
N ALA A 242 -19.83 -5.48 7.71
CA ALA A 242 -18.76 -5.89 8.60
C ALA A 242 -18.40 -7.37 8.38
N PRO A 243 -17.12 -7.75 8.50
CA PRO A 243 -16.72 -9.15 8.40
C PRO A 243 -17.27 -9.98 9.58
N PRO A 244 -17.25 -11.31 9.50
CA PRO A 244 -17.69 -12.15 10.62
C PRO A 244 -16.75 -12.01 11.84
N PRO A 245 -17.26 -12.21 13.07
CA PRO A 245 -16.41 -12.39 14.24
C PRO A 245 -15.40 -13.54 14.04
N PRO A 246 -14.16 -13.44 14.54
CA PRO A 246 -13.60 -12.33 15.34
C PRO A 246 -13.03 -11.17 14.50
N PHE A 247 -13.15 -11.18 13.17
CA PHE A 247 -12.47 -10.23 12.28
C PHE A 247 -13.09 -8.82 12.29
N ASN A 248 -14.29 -8.66 12.84
CA ASN A 248 -14.91 -7.36 13.09
C ASN A 248 -14.45 -6.67 14.40
N SER A 249 -13.47 -7.24 15.10
CA SER A 249 -13.00 -6.73 16.40
C SER A 249 -12.16 -5.44 16.30
N SER A 250 -11.52 -5.20 15.15
CA SER A 250 -10.70 -4.01 14.92
C SER A 250 -10.59 -3.69 13.43
N PHE A 251 -10.15 -2.48 13.10
CA PHE A 251 -9.92 -2.09 11.72
C PHE A 251 -8.81 -2.91 11.03
N PRO A 252 -7.61 -3.10 11.62
CA PRO A 252 -6.61 -3.99 11.03
C PRO A 252 -7.12 -5.43 10.83
N CYS A 253 -7.98 -5.91 11.73
CA CYS A 253 -8.59 -7.23 11.57
C CYS A 253 -9.56 -7.34 10.42
N SER A 254 -10.36 -6.29 10.22
CA SER A 254 -11.27 -6.23 9.09
C SER A 254 -10.48 -6.17 7.78
N ALA A 255 -9.37 -5.43 7.76
CA ALA A 255 -8.46 -5.37 6.61
C ALA A 255 -7.78 -6.71 6.34
N TYR A 256 -7.34 -7.46 7.35
CA TYR A 256 -6.76 -8.79 7.19
C TYR A 256 -7.74 -9.77 6.54
N TYR A 257 -8.98 -9.81 7.04
CA TYR A 257 -10.01 -10.67 6.49
C TYR A 257 -10.34 -10.31 5.04
N ASP A 258 -10.56 -9.02 4.77
CA ASP A 258 -10.86 -8.52 3.43
C ASP A 258 -9.70 -8.78 2.45
N GLN A 259 -8.46 -8.67 2.91
CA GLN A 259 -7.27 -8.99 2.12
C GLN A 259 -7.27 -10.45 1.66
N LEU A 260 -7.52 -11.39 2.56
CA LEU A 260 -7.56 -12.82 2.23
C LEU A 260 -8.80 -13.22 1.43
N ALA A 261 -9.93 -12.53 1.65
CA ALA A 261 -11.14 -12.68 0.84
C ALA A 261 -10.97 -12.19 -0.61
N ASN A 262 -9.95 -11.34 -0.86
CA ASN A 262 -9.60 -10.88 -2.20
C ASN A 262 -8.33 -11.55 -2.76
N THR A 263 -7.77 -12.50 -2.03
CA THR A 263 -6.58 -13.27 -2.45
C THR A 263 -7.01 -14.67 -2.91
N PRO A 264 -6.57 -15.15 -4.10
CA PRO A 264 -7.14 -16.35 -4.71
C PRO A 264 -7.06 -17.62 -3.85
N ALA A 265 -8.20 -18.28 -3.64
CA ALA A 265 -8.31 -19.52 -2.86
C ALA A 265 -7.48 -20.67 -3.40
N VAL A 266 -7.15 -20.66 -4.70
CA VAL A 266 -6.25 -21.66 -5.30
C VAL A 266 -4.90 -21.75 -4.59
N LEU A 267 -4.42 -20.64 -4.00
CA LEU A 267 -3.17 -20.61 -3.22
C LEU A 267 -3.24 -21.52 -1.99
N ALA A 268 -4.41 -21.66 -1.35
CA ALA A 268 -4.61 -22.54 -0.19
C ALA A 268 -4.56 -24.04 -0.53
N HIS A 269 -4.63 -24.41 -1.81
CA HIS A 269 -4.67 -25.80 -2.27
C HIS A 269 -3.41 -26.20 -3.06
N THR A 270 -2.34 -25.43 -2.93
CA THR A 270 -1.06 -25.70 -3.59
C THR A 270 -0.32 -26.88 -2.95
N THR A 271 0.70 -27.40 -3.64
CA THR A 271 1.51 -28.54 -3.17
C THR A 271 3.02 -28.30 -3.35
N GLY A 272 3.85 -29.10 -2.68
CA GLY A 272 5.31 -29.06 -2.84
C GLY A 272 5.93 -27.70 -2.50
N ILE A 273 6.86 -27.22 -3.33
CA ILE A 273 7.51 -25.91 -3.12
C ILE A 273 6.52 -24.75 -3.19
N PHE A 274 5.49 -24.86 -4.02
CA PHE A 274 4.46 -23.82 -4.12
C PHE A 274 3.76 -23.67 -2.76
N LYS A 275 3.31 -24.78 -2.15
CA LYS A 275 2.71 -24.77 -0.82
C LYS A 275 3.63 -24.14 0.22
N ARG A 276 4.90 -24.56 0.25
CA ARG A 276 5.87 -24.04 1.21
C ARG A 276 6.04 -22.52 1.11
N ASN A 277 6.07 -21.99 -0.12
CA ASN A 277 6.15 -20.55 -0.34
C ASN A 277 4.86 -19.85 0.08
N VAL A 278 3.69 -20.37 -0.27
CA VAL A 278 2.41 -19.77 0.16
C VAL A 278 2.27 -19.77 1.67
N ASP A 279 2.58 -20.87 2.35
CA ASP A 279 2.51 -20.96 3.82
C ASP A 279 3.44 -19.94 4.49
N LEU A 280 4.65 -19.74 3.95
CA LEU A 280 5.58 -18.72 4.45
C LEU A 280 5.00 -17.30 4.30
N LEU A 281 4.44 -16.99 3.14
CA LEU A 281 3.89 -15.67 2.85
C LEU A 281 2.63 -15.39 3.69
N ALA A 282 1.74 -16.38 3.82
CA ALA A 282 0.55 -16.28 4.67
C ALA A 282 0.92 -16.08 6.15
N GLY A 283 1.93 -16.80 6.64
CA GLY A 283 2.44 -16.62 7.99
C GLY A 283 3.06 -15.22 8.23
N ALA A 284 3.70 -14.64 7.21
CA ALA A 284 4.21 -13.26 7.29
C ALA A 284 3.06 -12.23 7.34
N GLU A 285 1.98 -12.43 6.57
CA GLU A 285 0.77 -11.60 6.67
C GLU A 285 0.13 -11.70 8.06
N PHE A 286 -0.12 -12.92 8.53
CA PHE A 286 -0.70 -13.15 9.84
C PHE A 286 0.14 -12.54 10.98
N LYS A 287 1.47 -12.70 10.92
CA LYS A 287 2.37 -12.15 11.93
C LYS A 287 2.29 -10.62 12.00
N PHE A 288 2.19 -9.93 10.87
CA PHE A 288 2.01 -8.47 10.89
C PHE A 288 0.67 -8.07 11.51
N PHE A 289 -0.44 -8.69 11.09
CA PHE A 289 -1.76 -8.32 11.60
C PHE A 289 -1.96 -8.65 13.08
N SER A 290 -1.38 -9.75 13.57
CA SER A 290 -1.41 -10.07 15.01
C SER A 290 -0.62 -9.07 15.88
N LEU A 291 0.40 -8.39 15.31
CA LEU A 291 1.12 -7.30 15.97
C LEU A 291 0.44 -5.95 15.80
N ALA A 292 -0.23 -5.71 14.67
CA ALA A 292 -0.92 -4.45 14.39
C ALA A 292 -2.25 -4.29 15.15
N SER A 293 -2.78 -5.36 15.75
CA SER A 293 -4.05 -5.35 16.47
C SER A 293 -4.04 -6.14 17.80
N PRO A 294 -3.17 -5.87 18.79
CA PRO A 294 -3.19 -6.63 20.04
C PRO A 294 -4.49 -6.34 20.84
N PRO A 295 -5.35 -7.32 21.22
CA PRO A 295 -5.32 -8.78 21.00
C PRO A 295 -6.33 -9.34 19.95
N GLY A 296 -6.85 -8.54 19.03
CA GLY A 296 -7.70 -9.01 17.91
C GLY A 296 -6.87 -9.52 16.72
N CYS A 297 -7.27 -10.61 16.07
CA CYS A 297 -6.53 -11.33 15.00
C CYS A 297 -5.48 -12.33 15.47
N ASN A 298 -5.93 -13.28 16.30
CA ASN A 298 -5.16 -14.44 16.72
C ASN A 298 -5.42 -15.70 15.87
N GLN A 299 -6.25 -15.61 14.84
CA GLN A 299 -6.53 -16.72 13.93
C GLN A 299 -5.85 -16.49 12.57
N GLU A 300 -4.89 -17.35 12.24
CA GLU A 300 -4.30 -17.42 10.92
C GLU A 300 -5.32 -17.98 9.92
N LEU A 301 -5.42 -17.33 8.77
CA LEU A 301 -6.25 -17.73 7.65
C LEU A 301 -5.40 -17.90 6.40
N MET A 302 -5.75 -18.87 5.56
CA MET A 302 -5.23 -18.98 4.20
C MET A 302 -6.10 -18.18 3.24
N PRO A 303 -5.60 -17.74 2.07
CA PRO A 303 -6.41 -17.09 1.05
C PRO A 303 -7.69 -17.87 0.70
N PHE A 304 -8.82 -17.18 0.56
CA PHE A 304 -10.13 -17.80 0.31
C PHE A 304 -11.00 -17.02 -0.71
N GLY A 305 -10.40 -16.07 -1.43
CA GLY A 305 -11.06 -15.25 -2.43
C GLY A 305 -11.22 -15.90 -3.81
N SER A 306 -11.96 -15.24 -4.69
CA SER A 306 -12.14 -15.68 -6.07
C SER A 306 -10.84 -15.62 -6.89
N ALA A 307 -10.72 -16.53 -7.86
CA ALA A 307 -9.77 -16.36 -8.95
C ALA A 307 -10.30 -15.28 -9.92
N GLY A 308 -9.42 -14.42 -10.41
CA GLY A 308 -9.79 -13.25 -11.19
C GLY A 308 -10.24 -12.09 -10.31
N VAL A 309 -9.59 -10.94 -10.50
CA VAL A 309 -10.13 -9.60 -10.26
C VAL A 309 -9.92 -8.84 -11.55
#